data_AF-A0A847H6V6-F1
#
_entry.id   AF-A0A847H6V6-F1
#
_cell.length_a   1.000
_cell.length_b   1.000
_cell.length_c   1.000
_cell.angle_alpha   90.00
_cell.angle_beta   90.00
_cell.angle_gamma   90.00
#
_symmetry.space_group_name_H-M   'P 1'
#
loop_
_entity.id
_entity.type
_entity.pdbx_description
1 polymer ?
#
loop_
_entity_poly.entity_id
_entity_poly.type
_entity_poly.pdbx_seq_one_letter_code
_entity_poly.pdbx_strand_id
1 'polypeptide(L)' 'MAISQENIIKKDMMINVGPQHPSTHGVLRLVMTLEGEIIRDTKPVIGYLHRGKEKLAESRSYFQYLPMVDRVDY' A
#
# COMPACT_ATOMS: atom_id res chain seq x y z
N MET A 1 28.60 39.01 1.61
CA MET A 1 28.68 38.13 0.43
C MET A 1 27.59 37.07 0.63
N ALA A 2 26.37 37.39 0.20
CA ALA A 2 25.22 36.52 0.36
C ALA A 2 25.38 35.36 -0.62
N ILE A 3 25.58 34.16 -0.09
CA ILE A 3 25.58 32.94 -0.89
C ILE A 3 24.14 32.76 -1.34
N SER A 4 23.87 33.07 -2.61
CA SER A 4 22.63 32.73 -3.28
C SER A 4 22.41 31.24 -3.08
N GLN A 5 21.35 30.88 -2.33
CA GLN A 5 20.90 29.49 -2.29
C GLN A 5 20.51 29.12 -3.71
N GLU A 6 21.42 28.45 -4.41
CA GLU A 6 21.12 27.80 -5.67
C GLU A 6 19.95 26.87 -5.40
N ASN A 7 18.84 27.09 -6.11
CA ASN A 7 17.75 26.14 -6.20
C ASN A 7 18.32 24.85 -6.80
N ILE A 8 18.88 23.99 -5.95
CA ILE A 8 19.11 22.59 -6.28
C ILE A 8 17.74 22.09 -6.69
N ILE A 9 17.56 21.80 -7.98
CA ILE A 9 16.33 21.22 -8.52
C ILE A 9 16.11 19.95 -7.72
N LYS A 10 15.26 20.01 -6.68
CA LYS A 10 14.93 18.86 -5.86
C LYS A 10 14.18 17.90 -6.76
N LYS A 11 14.92 16.93 -7.27
CA LYS A 11 14.39 15.90 -8.15
C LYS A 11 13.52 15.02 -7.28
N ASP A 12 12.22 14.99 -7.59
CA ASP A 12 11.28 14.08 -6.93
C ASP A 12 11.83 12.64 -7.05
N MET A 13 12.07 12.00 -5.92
CA MET A 13 12.57 10.62 -5.88
C MET A 13 11.39 9.68 -5.76
N MET A 14 11.30 8.69 -6.66
CA MET A 14 10.32 7.61 -6.52
C MET A 14 10.95 6.42 -5.79
N ILE A 15 10.37 6.05 -4.65
CA ILE A 15 10.74 4.85 -3.89
C ILE A 15 9.58 3.86 -3.92
N ASN A 16 9.90 2.60 -4.16
CA ASN A 16 8.94 1.50 -4.12
C ASN A 16 9.15 0.67 -2.86
N VAL A 17 8.30 0.86 -1.87
CA VAL A 17 8.23 0.02 -0.68
C VAL A 17 7.43 -1.22 -1.07
N GLY A 18 8.13 -2.33 -1.32
CA GLY A 18 7.50 -3.57 -1.79
C GLY A 18 6.81 -4.38 -0.69
N PRO A 19 6.07 -5.45 -1.06
CA PRO A 19 5.34 -6.31 -0.11
C PRO A 19 6.22 -7.09 0.88
N GLN A 20 7.54 -7.12 0.67
CA GLN A 20 8.50 -7.75 1.59
C GLN A 20 8.87 -6.84 2.77
N HIS A 21 8.48 -5.57 2.74
CA HIS A 21 8.89 -4.62 3.75
C HIS A 21 8.31 -5.00 5.13
N PRO A 22 9.13 -5.15 6.19
CA PRO A 22 8.66 -5.67 7.47
C PRO A 22 7.65 -4.75 8.18
N SER A 23 7.58 -3.47 7.81
CA SER A 23 6.64 -2.50 8.37
C SER A 23 5.29 -2.44 7.63
N THR A 24 5.07 -3.25 6.60
CA THR A 24 3.73 -3.38 6.02
C THR A 24 2.99 -4.49 6.79
N HIS A 25 2.02 -4.11 7.62
CA HIS A 25 1.13 -5.05 8.33
C HIS A 25 0.33 -5.89 7.32
N GLY A 26 0.93 -6.98 6.82
CA GLY A 26 0.43 -7.78 5.71
C GLY A 26 1.15 -7.47 4.39
N VAL A 27 0.45 -7.66 3.27
CA VAL A 27 1.03 -7.49 1.91
C VAL A 27 0.55 -6.20 1.28
N LEU A 28 1.34 -5.13 1.47
CA LEU A 28 1.08 -3.81 0.92
C LEU A 28 2.29 -3.34 0.12
N ARG A 29 2.06 -2.68 -1.02
CA ARG A 29 3.10 -1.98 -1.76
C ARG A 29 2.79 -0.49 -1.81
N LEU A 30 3.77 0.34 -1.47
CA LEU A 30 3.63 1.80 -1.53
C LEU A 30 4.63 2.34 -2.56
N VAL A 31 4.10 2.99 -3.60
CA VAL A 31 4.92 3.76 -4.54
C VAL A 31 4.90 5.21 -4.07
N MET A 32 5.98 5.64 -3.44
CA MET A 32 6.10 6.94 -2.78
C MET A 32 6.93 7.88 -3.62
N THR A 33 6.49 9.13 -3.71
CA THR A 33 7.25 10.24 -4.32
C THR A 33 7.73 11.15 -3.21
N LEU A 34 9.03 11.31 -3.08
CA LEU A 34 9.69 12.01 -1.99
C LEU A 34 10.37 13.28 -2.49
N GLU A 35 10.23 14.34 -1.72
CA GLU A 35 11.01 15.56 -1.82
C GLU A 35 11.97 15.63 -0.62
N GLY A 36 13.08 14.88 -0.71
CA GLY A 36 13.98 14.68 0.43
C GLY A 36 13.33 13.80 1.51
N GLU A 37 13.16 14.33 2.72
CA GLU A 37 12.52 13.62 3.85
C GLU A 37 10.99 13.77 3.88
N ILE A 38 10.42 14.61 3.00
CA ILE A 38 8.99 14.88 2.93
C ILE A 38 8.34 14.01 1.85
N ILE A 39 7.22 13.39 2.20
CA ILE A 39 6.38 12.63 1.27
C ILE A 39 5.49 13.62 0.51
N ARG A 40 5.63 13.65 -0.82
CA ARG A 40 4.81 14.49 -1.70
C ARG A 40 3.55 13.78 -2.20
N ASP A 41 3.69 12.52 -2.57
CA ASP A 41 2.58 11.66 -3.00
C ASP A 41 2.87 10.20 -2.62
N THR A 42 1.82 9.40 -2.44
CA THR A 42 1.93 7.97 -2.20
C THR A 42 0.78 7.24 -2.88
N LYS A 43 1.12 6.28 -3.75
CA LYS A 43 0.16 5.40 -4.40
C LYS A 43 0.19 4.03 -3.74
N PRO A 44 -0.83 3.68 -2.94
CA PRO A 44 -0.95 2.34 -2.39
C PRO A 44 -1.41 1.37 -3.46
N VAL A 45 -0.64 0.30 -3.66
CA VAL A 45 -1.01 -0.84 -4.49
C VAL A 45 -1.51 -1.94 -3.56
N ILE A 46 -2.83 -2.11 -3.54
CA ILE A 46 -3.55 -3.11 -2.75
C ILE A 46 -4.02 -4.28 -3.62
N GLY A 47 -4.54 -5.33 -3.00
CA GLY A 47 -5.14 -6.47 -3.71
C GLY A 47 -4.25 -7.70 -3.86
N TYR A 48 -3.03 -7.70 -3.33
CA TYR A 48 -2.16 -8.88 -3.29
C TYR A 48 -2.81 -10.09 -2.58
N LEU A 49 -3.76 -9.85 -1.68
CA LEU A 49 -4.53 -10.88 -0.97
C LEU A 49 -6.02 -10.87 -1.36
N HIS A 50 -6.35 -10.42 -2.58
CA HIS A 50 -7.72 -10.53 -3.09
C HIS A 50 -8.07 -12.00 -3.34
N ARG A 51 -8.96 -12.57 -2.51
CA ARG A 51 -9.36 -13.99 -2.55
C ARG A 51 -10.77 -14.23 -3.11
N GLY A 52 -11.41 -13.22 -3.71
CA GLY A 52 -12.74 -13.36 -4.31
C GLY A 52 -13.83 -13.78 -3.32
N LYS A 53 -13.77 -13.29 -2.07
CA LYS A 53 -14.68 -13.70 -0.99
C LYS A 53 -16.16 -13.43 -1.31
N GLU A 54 -16.45 -12.28 -1.90
CA GLU A 54 -17.80 -11.90 -2.34
C GLU A 54 -18.35 -12.91 -3.36
N LYS A 55 -17.53 -13.31 -4.34
CA LYS A 55 -17.92 -14.32 -5.31
C LYS A 55 -18.12 -15.70 -4.68
N LEU A 56 -17.28 -16.06 -3.70
CA LEU A 56 -17.43 -17.31 -2.96
C LEU A 56 -18.75 -17.34 -2.18
N ALA A 57 -19.17 -16.19 -1.62
CA ALA A 57 -20.43 -16.07 -0.88
C ALA A 57 -21.66 -16.38 -1.74
N GLU A 58 -21.63 -16.06 -3.04
CA GLU A 58 -22.75 -16.35 -3.96
C GLU A 58 -23.07 -17.85 -4.08
N SER A 59 -22.05 -18.71 -3.94
CA SER A 59 -22.18 -20.17 -4.12
C SER A 59 -22.39 -20.96 -2.82
N ARG A 60 -22.38 -20.30 -1.66
CA ARG A 60 -22.38 -20.96 -0.34
C ARG A 60 -23.61 -20.57 0.47
N SER A 61 -24.13 -21.51 1.25
CA SER A 61 -25.18 -21.18 2.22
C SER A 61 -24.61 -20.39 3.41
N TYR A 62 -25.47 -19.66 4.12
CA TYR A 62 -25.07 -18.82 5.25
C TYR A 62 -24.18 -19.54 6.28
N PHE A 63 -24.57 -20.75 6.70
CA PHE A 63 -23.79 -21.54 7.67
C PHE A 63 -22.44 -22.00 7.13
N GLN A 64 -22.34 -22.26 5.82
CA GLN A 64 -21.07 -22.66 5.19
C GLN A 64 -20.11 -21.49 5.04
N TYR A 65 -20.63 -20.27 4.85
CA TYR A 65 -19.82 -19.07 4.67
C TYR A 65 -19.39 -18.42 5.99
N LEU A 66 -20.05 -18.74 7.11
CA LEU A 66 -19.78 -18.16 8.44
C LEU A 66 -18.27 -18.12 8.80
N PRO A 67 -17.46 -19.18 8.61
CA PRO A 67 -16.03 -19.13 8.95
C PRO A 67 -15.17 -18.24 8.04
N MET A 68 -15.70 -17.82 6.88
CA MET A 68 -14.98 -16.94 5.95
C MET A 68 -15.03 -15.48 6.38
N VAL A 69 -16.02 -15.11 7.19
CA VAL A 69 -16.22 -13.75 7.71
C VAL A 69 -15.12 -13.42 8.73
N ASP A 70 -14.83 -14.33 9.67
CA ASP A 70 -13.74 -14.16 10.65
C ASP A 70 -12.36 -13.94 10.01
N ARG A 71 -12.18 -14.43 8.77
CA ARG A 71 -10.92 -14.28 8.03
C ARG A 71 -10.82 -12.96 7.26
N VAL A 72 -11.82 -12.08 7.34
CA VAL A 72 -11.83 -10.78 6.64
C VAL A 72 -10.93 -9.80 7.37
N ASP A 73 -10.99 -9.82 8.70
CA ASP A 73 -10.25 -8.94 9.59
C ASP A 73 -9.52 -9.81 10.61
N TYR A 74 -8.22 -10.03 10.37
CA TYR A 74 -7.32 -10.79 11.26
C TYR A 74 -6.01 -10.04 11.45
#